data_AF-A0A8I1V662-F1
#
_entry.id   AF-A0A8I1V662-F1
#
_cell.length_a   1.000
_cell.length_b   1.000
_cell.length_c   1.000
_cell.angle_alpha   90.00
_cell.angle_beta   90.00
_cell.angle_gamma   90.00
#
_symmetry.space_group_name_H-M   'P 1'
#
loop_
_entity.id
_entity.type
_entity.pdbx_description
1 polymer ?
#
loop_
_entity_poly.entity_id
_entity_poly.type
_entity_poly.pdbx_seq_one_letter_code
_entity_poly.pdbx_strand_id
1 'polypeptide(L)'
;MEGCVGCPTLAVAAWVTKSMLPVTIAFFTPPPVMQADNPMAVPTPPGAPSDAHAAAPQSAGTQPAPSASPALSGRRAFLATGAGAALAAAGAAGYFLHQPGNDRRLVFATLHDAMGEAERLNAASVHALEPATAWTWAQTLVHCAQSIEYSLQGFPSPKSALFQNTLGAAAFKVFTLRGRMSHNLAEPIPGAPALDAQTTDPSAAMARLRQAVQDFALHTGALQPHFAYGALTRAQYEQAHAMHLANHLSAFDGRG
;
A
#
# COMPACT_ATOMS: atom_id res chain seq x y z
N MET A 1 -19.63 -47.37 -71.18
CA MET A 1 -18.64 -46.28 -71.35
C MET A 1 -19.12 -45.13 -70.48
N GLU A 2 -18.19 -44.53 -69.73
CA GLU A 2 -18.31 -43.30 -68.88
C GLU A 2 -19.14 -43.51 -67.58
N GLY A 3 -18.60 -43.43 -66.35
CA GLY A 3 -17.77 -42.38 -65.71
C GLY A 3 -18.71 -41.38 -65.02
N CYS A 4 -18.64 -40.90 -63.77
CA CYS A 4 -17.64 -40.76 -62.71
C CYS A 4 -18.42 -40.46 -61.39
N VAL A 5 -18.03 -41.03 -60.24
CA VAL A 5 -17.36 -40.39 -59.08
C VAL A 5 -18.19 -39.37 -58.27
N GLY A 6 -18.38 -39.64 -56.96
CA GLY A 6 -18.66 -38.60 -55.97
C GLY A 6 -19.42 -39.03 -54.69
N CYS A 7 -18.80 -39.80 -53.80
CA CYS A 7 -19.25 -39.91 -52.39
C CYS A 7 -18.53 -38.83 -51.55
N PRO A 8 -19.21 -38.04 -50.70
CA PRO A 8 -18.53 -37.15 -49.76
C PRO A 8 -18.15 -37.92 -48.50
N THR A 9 -16.85 -38.05 -48.27
CA THR A 9 -16.26 -38.60 -47.06
C THR A 9 -16.34 -37.58 -45.92
N LEU A 10 -16.87 -38.00 -44.76
CA LEU A 10 -16.82 -37.28 -43.49
C LEU A 10 -15.37 -36.98 -43.09
N ALA A 11 -14.99 -35.70 -43.06
CA ALA A 11 -13.73 -35.25 -42.48
C ALA A 11 -13.88 -35.12 -40.96
N VAL A 12 -13.27 -36.05 -40.22
CA VAL A 12 -13.05 -35.93 -38.78
C VAL A 12 -11.85 -35.00 -38.57
N ALA A 13 -12.09 -33.82 -38.01
CA ALA A 13 -11.05 -32.88 -37.65
C ALA A 13 -10.19 -33.46 -36.50
N ALA A 14 -8.95 -33.82 -36.82
CA ALA A 14 -7.95 -34.21 -35.84
C ALA A 14 -7.48 -32.98 -35.06
N TRP A 15 -7.71 -32.97 -33.75
CA TRP A 15 -7.16 -31.99 -32.84
C TRP A 15 -5.65 -32.25 -32.68
N VAL A 16 -4.83 -31.30 -33.14
CA VAL A 16 -3.40 -31.29 -32.87
C VAL A 16 -3.21 -30.84 -31.41
N THR A 17 -2.93 -31.79 -30.52
CA THR A 17 -2.42 -31.50 -29.18
C THR A 17 -0.98 -31.02 -29.30
N LYS A 18 -0.78 -29.71 -29.20
CA LYS A 18 0.56 -29.13 -29.11
C LYS A 18 1.12 -29.45 -27.71
N SER A 19 2.09 -30.37 -27.66
CA SER A 19 2.84 -30.69 -26.44
C SER A 19 3.41 -29.43 -25.81
N MET A 20 2.97 -29.12 -24.59
CA MET A 20 3.57 -28.08 -23.77
C MET A 20 4.87 -28.63 -23.16
N LEU A 21 5.99 -27.99 -23.49
CA LEU A 21 7.25 -28.19 -22.79
C LEU A 21 7.11 -27.67 -21.34
N PRO A 22 7.75 -28.30 -20.34
CA PRO A 22 7.73 -27.81 -18.98
C PRO A 22 8.43 -26.45 -18.90
N VAL A 23 7.69 -25.42 -18.53
CA VAL A 23 8.27 -24.13 -18.13
C VAL A 23 8.96 -24.36 -16.79
N THR A 24 10.29 -24.29 -16.78
CA THR A 24 11.07 -24.27 -15.55
C THR A 24 10.75 -22.99 -14.79
N ILE A 25 10.00 -23.12 -13.69
CA ILE A 25 9.76 -22.05 -12.73
C ILE A 25 11.10 -21.75 -12.05
N ALA A 26 11.73 -20.64 -12.43
CA ALA A 26 12.82 -20.07 -11.67
C ALA A 26 12.23 -19.34 -10.46
N PHE A 27 12.26 -19.99 -9.29
CA PHE A 27 12.01 -19.30 -8.04
C PHE A 27 13.09 -18.23 -7.86
N PHE A 28 12.66 -16.96 -7.81
CA PHE A 28 13.54 -15.85 -7.46
C PHE A 28 13.90 -15.98 -5.98
N THR A 29 15.12 -16.43 -5.68
CA THR A 29 15.68 -16.42 -4.34
C THR A 29 16.14 -14.99 -4.03
N PRO A 30 15.57 -14.30 -3.02
CA PRO A 30 16.09 -13.00 -2.62
C PRO A 30 17.51 -13.16 -2.06
N PRO A 31 18.40 -12.17 -2.27
CA PRO A 31 19.72 -12.19 -1.65
C PRO A 31 19.59 -12.16 -0.12
N PRO A 32 20.54 -12.79 0.62
CA PRO A 32 20.56 -12.70 2.07
C PRO A 32 20.68 -11.24 2.50
N VAL A 33 19.75 -10.79 3.33
CA VAL A 33 19.86 -9.51 4.02
C VAL A 33 21.10 -9.59 4.90
N MET A 34 22.17 -8.87 4.52
CA MET A 34 23.27 -8.63 5.45
C MET A 34 22.68 -7.86 6.64
N GLN A 35 22.68 -8.53 7.78
CA GLN A 35 22.38 -7.93 9.07
C GLN A 35 23.41 -6.85 9.30
N ALA A 36 23.02 -5.59 9.13
CA ALA A 36 23.82 -4.47 9.57
C ALA A 36 23.88 -4.56 11.10
N ASP A 37 25.05 -4.91 11.61
CA ASP A 37 25.39 -4.77 13.01
C ASP A 37 25.02 -3.34 13.45
N ASN A 38 24.19 -3.24 14.48
CA ASN A 38 23.70 -2.00 15.04
C ASN A 38 24.61 -1.66 16.24
N PRO A 39 25.64 -0.80 16.12
CA PRO A 39 26.58 -0.59 17.20
C PRO A 39 26.09 0.57 18.08
N MET A 40 24.99 0.38 18.81
CA MET A 40 24.64 1.24 19.94
C MET A 40 23.93 0.43 21.03
N ALA A 41 24.69 -0.48 21.66
CA ALA A 41 24.37 -0.96 22.98
C ALA A 41 24.72 0.14 23.99
N VAL A 42 23.70 0.68 24.67
CA VAL A 42 23.90 1.54 25.85
C VAL A 42 23.89 0.63 27.08
N PRO A 43 24.97 0.55 27.87
CA PRO A 43 25.00 -0.28 29.06
C PRO A 43 24.22 0.36 30.21
N THR A 44 23.36 -0.44 30.84
CA THR A 44 22.75 -0.18 32.16
C THR A 44 23.82 -0.17 33.25
N PRO A 45 23.80 0.79 34.20
CA PRO A 45 24.69 0.74 35.36
C PRO A 45 24.17 -0.22 36.43
N PRO A 46 25.07 -0.87 37.20
CA PRO A 46 24.73 -1.86 38.21
C PRO A 46 24.27 -1.22 39.53
N GLY A 47 23.36 -1.90 40.21
CA GLY A 47 23.00 -1.63 41.59
C GLY A 47 23.81 -2.47 42.59
N ALA A 48 24.00 -1.91 43.79
CA ALA A 48 24.06 -2.53 45.14
C ALA A 48 24.85 -1.59 46.10
N PRO A 49 24.75 -1.71 47.45
CA PRO A 49 23.90 -2.61 48.26
C PRO A 49 23.07 -1.89 49.36
N SER A 50 22.26 -2.72 50.02
CA SER A 50 21.53 -2.55 51.28
C SER A 50 22.43 -2.12 52.47
N ASP A 51 21.90 -1.33 53.41
CA ASP A 51 21.73 -1.75 54.81
C ASP A 51 20.98 -0.75 55.71
N ALA A 52 20.35 -1.34 56.73
CA ALA A 52 19.36 -0.83 57.67
C ALA A 52 19.84 0.25 58.66
N HIS A 53 18.93 1.13 59.09
CA HIS A 53 18.57 1.22 60.52
C HIS A 53 17.32 2.07 60.79
N ALA A 54 16.43 1.53 61.61
CA ALA A 54 15.32 2.23 62.24
C ALA A 54 15.81 2.98 63.49
N ALA A 55 15.27 4.17 63.76
CA ALA A 55 14.95 4.69 65.10
C ALA A 55 14.37 6.11 65.02
N ALA A 56 13.11 6.26 65.46
CA ALA A 56 12.59 7.46 66.13
C ALA A 56 12.85 7.27 67.66
N PRO A 57 12.60 8.21 68.62
CA PRO A 57 11.56 9.25 68.56
C PRO A 57 11.81 10.60 69.34
N GLN A 58 10.75 11.43 69.35
CA GLN A 58 10.38 12.53 70.29
C GLN A 58 11.13 13.89 70.12
N SER A 59 10.56 15.10 70.24
CA SER A 59 9.39 15.60 70.97
C SER A 59 8.90 16.98 70.44
N ALA A 60 7.58 17.21 70.61
CA ALA A 60 6.89 18.44 71.05
C ALA A 60 7.01 19.79 70.30
N GLY A 61 5.85 20.41 69.99
CA GLY A 61 5.74 21.87 69.88
C GLY A 61 4.56 22.44 69.07
N THR A 62 3.35 22.40 69.64
CA THR A 62 2.33 23.48 69.67
C THR A 62 1.90 24.24 68.38
N GLN A 63 0.63 24.01 68.02
CA GLN A 63 -0.26 24.88 67.20
C GLN A 63 -0.63 26.19 67.94
N PRO A 64 -1.03 27.32 67.28
CA PRO A 64 -2.35 27.43 66.64
C PRO A 64 -2.46 28.30 65.37
N ALA A 65 -3.54 28.05 64.59
CA ALA A 65 -4.10 28.93 63.56
C ALA A 65 -4.91 30.09 64.20
N PRO A 66 -5.37 31.14 63.48
CA PRO A 66 -6.57 30.96 62.64
C PRO A 66 -6.74 31.88 61.40
N SER A 67 -7.74 31.54 60.59
CA SER A 67 -8.63 32.40 59.78
C SER A 67 -8.12 33.09 58.49
N ALA A 68 -8.58 32.59 57.34
CA ALA A 68 -9.59 33.25 56.47
C ALA A 68 -9.60 32.65 55.04
N SER A 69 -10.79 32.44 54.47
CA SER A 69 -11.05 32.20 53.03
C SER A 69 -11.96 33.34 52.53
N PRO A 70 -12.28 33.51 51.22
CA PRO A 70 -11.81 32.85 49.99
C PRO A 70 -11.42 33.87 48.87
N ALA A 71 -10.76 33.42 47.80
CA ALA A 71 -10.81 34.14 46.51
C ALA A 71 -10.67 33.16 45.34
N LEU A 72 -11.77 33.03 44.59
CA LEU A 72 -11.86 32.33 43.31
C LEU A 72 -11.09 33.10 42.24
N SER A 73 -10.10 32.45 41.61
CA SER A 73 -9.52 32.85 40.31
C SER A 73 -8.64 31.70 39.83
N GLY A 74 -8.66 31.19 38.61
CA GLY A 74 -9.45 31.47 37.42
C GLY A 74 -9.28 30.27 36.50
N ARG A 75 -10.38 29.79 35.91
CA ARG A 75 -10.36 28.78 34.84
C ARG A 75 -9.74 29.43 33.60
N ARG A 76 -8.46 29.21 33.32
CA ARG A 76 -7.81 29.45 32.02
C ARG A 76 -6.37 28.95 32.04
N ALA A 77 -6.22 27.64 31.89
CA ALA A 77 -4.95 27.04 31.47
C ALA A 77 -5.23 25.83 30.55
N PHE A 78 -6.10 26.03 29.57
CA PHE A 78 -6.13 25.24 28.35
C PHE A 78 -5.84 26.24 27.24
N LEU A 79 -4.59 26.31 26.79
CA LEU A 79 -4.13 26.84 25.50
C LEU A 79 -2.60 26.88 25.53
N ALA A 80 -1.97 25.70 25.49
CA ALA A 80 -0.54 25.58 25.23
C ALA A 80 -0.21 24.31 24.42
N THR A 81 -1.09 23.95 23.47
CA THR A 81 -0.91 22.81 22.56
C THR A 81 -1.31 23.18 21.12
N GLY A 82 -0.97 24.39 20.66
CA GLY A 82 -1.31 24.86 19.32
C GLY A 82 -0.27 24.59 18.23
N ALA A 83 1.02 24.51 18.59
CA ALA A 83 2.09 24.52 17.59
C ALA A 83 2.36 23.16 16.91
N GLY A 84 1.96 22.05 17.53
CA GLY A 84 2.19 20.70 16.97
C GLY A 84 1.14 20.26 15.93
N ALA A 85 -0.09 20.78 16.01
CA ALA A 85 -1.19 20.36 15.13
C ALA A 85 -1.06 20.91 13.70
N ALA A 86 -0.44 22.09 13.54
CA ALA A 86 -0.34 22.77 12.24
C ALA A 86 0.60 22.05 11.26
N LEU A 87 1.72 21.46 11.72
CA LEU A 87 2.65 20.72 10.85
C LEU A 87 2.13 19.34 10.45
N ALA A 88 1.42 18.63 11.34
CA ALA A 88 0.80 17.35 11.00
C ALA A 88 -0.32 17.50 9.94
N ALA A 89 -1.06 18.61 9.99
CA ALA A 89 -2.14 18.88 9.04
C ALA A 89 -1.64 19.11 7.61
N ALA A 90 -0.50 19.79 7.41
CA ALA A 90 0.04 20.07 6.07
C ALA A 90 0.50 18.80 5.33
N GLY A 91 1.18 17.88 6.04
CA GLY A 91 1.58 16.58 5.48
C GLY A 91 0.40 15.64 5.20
N ALA A 92 -0.60 15.63 6.08
CA ALA A 92 -1.83 14.87 5.88
C ALA A 92 -2.63 15.41 4.68
N ALA A 93 -2.78 16.73 4.56
CA ALA A 93 -3.50 17.36 3.47
C ALA A 93 -2.91 17.01 2.09
N GLY A 94 -1.58 16.98 1.96
CA GLY A 94 -0.92 16.54 0.71
C GLY A 94 -1.26 15.10 0.31
N TYR A 95 -1.38 14.19 1.29
CA TYR A 95 -1.77 12.80 1.06
C TYR A 95 -3.23 12.66 0.59
N PHE A 96 -4.10 13.57 1.02
CA PHE A 96 -5.54 13.53 0.73
C PHE A 96 -5.99 14.35 -0.47
N LEU A 97 -5.28 15.44 -0.77
CA LEU A 97 -5.75 16.48 -1.68
C LEU A 97 -5.04 16.46 -3.02
N HIS A 98 -4.12 15.52 -3.28
CA HIS A 98 -3.57 15.37 -4.62
C HIS A 98 -4.73 15.08 -5.59
N GLN A 99 -4.89 15.94 -6.59
CA GLN A 99 -5.84 15.75 -7.67
C GLN A 99 -5.05 15.78 -8.98
N PRO A 100 -5.01 14.68 -9.74
CA PRO A 100 -4.45 14.72 -11.08
C PRO A 100 -5.25 15.70 -11.94
N GLY A 101 -4.55 16.47 -12.79
CA GLY A 101 -5.16 17.54 -13.57
C GLY A 101 -6.16 17.06 -14.65
N ASN A 102 -6.05 15.80 -15.10
CA ASN A 102 -6.89 15.22 -16.15
C ASN A 102 -7.05 13.70 -15.96
N ASP A 103 -8.04 13.25 -15.20
CA ASP A 103 -8.29 11.82 -14.99
C ASP A 103 -9.76 11.44 -15.23
N ARG A 104 -10.00 10.18 -15.59
CA ARG A 104 -11.35 9.61 -15.84
C ARG A 104 -12.14 9.36 -14.54
N ARG A 105 -11.54 9.62 -13.38
CA ARG A 105 -12.14 9.46 -12.05
C ARG A 105 -12.82 8.10 -11.83
N LEU A 106 -12.19 7.03 -12.32
CA LEU A 106 -12.70 5.67 -12.20
C LEU A 106 -12.90 5.27 -10.73
N VAL A 107 -13.91 4.46 -10.50
CA VAL A 107 -14.25 3.87 -9.20
C VAL A 107 -14.61 2.42 -9.46
N PHE A 108 -13.94 1.51 -8.76
CA PHE A 108 -14.18 0.07 -8.87
C PHE A 108 -14.57 -0.48 -7.51
N ALA A 109 -15.64 -1.28 -7.48
CA ALA A 109 -16.08 -1.96 -6.27
C ALA A 109 -15.16 -3.14 -5.92
N THR A 110 -14.60 -3.79 -6.94
CA THR A 110 -13.79 -4.99 -6.77
C THR A 110 -12.49 -4.91 -7.57
N LEU A 111 -11.48 -5.68 -7.14
CA LEU A 111 -10.24 -5.85 -7.89
C LEU A 111 -10.48 -6.50 -9.27
N HIS A 112 -11.51 -7.33 -9.37
CA HIS A 112 -11.93 -7.92 -10.64
C HIS A 112 -12.38 -6.85 -11.65
N ASP A 113 -13.20 -5.88 -11.24
CA ASP A 113 -13.65 -4.79 -12.13
C ASP A 113 -12.47 -3.93 -12.59
N ALA A 114 -11.54 -3.65 -11.67
CA ALA A 114 -10.33 -2.92 -11.98
C ALA A 114 -9.44 -3.65 -13.00
N MET A 115 -9.31 -4.97 -12.85
CA MET A 115 -8.60 -5.80 -13.84
C MET A 115 -9.32 -5.86 -15.18
N GLY A 116 -10.65 -5.92 -15.20
CA GLY A 116 -11.43 -5.84 -16.43
C GLY A 116 -11.15 -4.56 -17.23
N GLU A 117 -11.03 -3.42 -16.56
CA GLU A 117 -10.63 -2.17 -17.21
C GLU A 117 -9.17 -2.19 -17.68
N ALA A 118 -8.26 -2.75 -16.87
CA ALA A 118 -6.85 -2.88 -17.26
C ALA A 118 -6.71 -3.70 -18.55
N GLU A 119 -7.44 -4.81 -18.66
CA GLU A 119 -7.50 -5.64 -19.87
C GLU A 119 -8.08 -4.90 -21.06
N ARG A 120 -9.20 -4.18 -20.86
CA ARG A 120 -9.83 -3.39 -21.91
C ARG A 120 -8.89 -2.34 -22.47
N LEU A 121 -8.19 -1.61 -21.59
CA LEU A 121 -7.20 -0.62 -21.98
C LEU A 121 -6.02 -1.26 -22.72
N ASN A 122 -5.52 -2.41 -22.24
CA ASN A 122 -4.40 -3.10 -22.84
C ASN A 122 -4.71 -3.74 -24.21
N ALA A 123 -5.97 -4.10 -24.44
CA ALA A 123 -6.46 -4.56 -25.74
C ALA A 123 -6.69 -3.41 -26.73
N ALA A 124 -6.83 -2.17 -26.24
CA ALA A 124 -7.02 -0.98 -27.05
C ALA A 124 -5.69 -0.29 -27.38
N SER A 125 -5.74 0.69 -28.29
CA SER A 125 -4.63 1.63 -28.47
C SER A 125 -4.60 2.61 -27.29
N VAL A 126 -3.91 2.22 -26.21
CA VAL A 126 -3.83 2.99 -24.96
C VAL A 126 -2.94 4.23 -25.13
N HIS A 127 -3.36 5.33 -24.53
CA HIS A 127 -2.62 6.59 -24.48
C HIS A 127 -2.82 7.28 -23.14
N ALA A 128 -1.76 7.93 -22.66
CA ALA A 128 -1.80 8.72 -21.43
C ALA A 128 -2.57 10.02 -21.67
N LEU A 129 -3.36 10.41 -20.66
CA LEU A 129 -4.00 11.72 -20.61
C LEU A 129 -2.99 12.71 -20.03
N GLU A 130 -2.28 13.45 -20.86
CA GLU A 130 -1.35 14.48 -20.36
C GLU A 130 -2.13 15.64 -19.69
N PRO A 131 -1.67 16.18 -18.53
CA PRO A 131 -0.44 15.89 -17.79
C PRO A 131 -0.66 14.94 -16.58
N ALA A 132 -1.61 13.99 -16.66
CA ALA A 132 -2.08 13.23 -15.51
C ALA A 132 -1.04 12.27 -14.93
N THR A 133 -0.16 11.71 -15.75
CA THR A 133 0.88 10.78 -15.31
C THR A 133 2.19 11.03 -16.05
N ALA A 134 3.32 10.80 -15.38
CA ALA A 134 4.65 10.82 -16.00
C ALA A 134 5.12 9.42 -16.45
N TRP A 135 4.33 8.38 -16.19
CA TRP A 135 4.69 7.00 -16.49
C TRP A 135 4.01 6.50 -17.76
N THR A 136 4.72 5.65 -18.49
CA THR A 136 4.14 4.89 -19.60
C THR A 136 3.10 3.90 -19.08
N TRP A 137 2.29 3.36 -20.00
CA TRP A 137 1.34 2.30 -19.67
C TRP A 137 2.02 1.08 -19.04
N ALA A 138 3.12 0.60 -19.64
CA ALA A 138 3.86 -0.54 -19.12
C ALA A 138 4.45 -0.28 -17.73
N GLN A 139 5.00 0.91 -17.48
CA GLN A 139 5.48 1.31 -16.15
C GLN A 139 4.35 1.35 -15.11
N THR A 140 3.18 1.87 -15.49
CA THR A 140 2.00 1.93 -14.62
C THR A 140 1.53 0.53 -14.21
N LEU A 141 1.49 -0.41 -15.16
CA LEU A 141 1.14 -1.80 -14.90
C LEU A 141 2.14 -2.47 -13.94
N VAL A 142 3.44 -2.25 -14.15
CA VAL A 142 4.48 -2.75 -13.24
C VAL A 142 4.33 -2.18 -11.83
N HIS A 143 4.04 -0.89 -11.70
CA HIS A 143 3.81 -0.26 -10.40
C HIS A 143 2.59 -0.87 -9.68
N CYS A 144 1.47 -1.05 -10.39
CA CYS A 144 0.29 -1.68 -9.83
C CYS A 144 0.59 -3.13 -9.37
N ALA A 145 1.37 -3.87 -10.15
CA ALA A 145 1.80 -5.22 -9.79
C ALA A 145 2.68 -5.22 -8.52
N GLN A 146 3.68 -4.32 -8.44
CA GLN A 146 4.53 -4.18 -7.25
C GLN A 146 3.68 -3.93 -5.98
N SER A 147 2.65 -3.08 -6.06
CA SER A 147 1.80 -2.81 -4.88
C SER A 147 1.06 -4.05 -4.39
N ILE A 148 0.62 -4.93 -5.28
CA ILE A 148 -0.04 -6.19 -4.94
C ILE A 148 0.98 -7.20 -4.41
N GLU A 149 2.12 -7.34 -5.08
CA GLU A 149 3.22 -8.22 -4.66
C GLU A 149 3.69 -7.90 -3.23
N TYR A 150 3.83 -6.62 -2.88
CA TYR A 150 4.26 -6.22 -1.54
C TYR A 150 3.20 -6.40 -0.45
N SER A 151 1.92 -6.57 -0.80
CA SER A 151 0.91 -7.04 0.18
C SER A 151 1.19 -8.48 0.64
N LEU A 152 1.91 -9.26 -0.17
CA LEU A 152 2.29 -10.64 0.10
C LEU A 152 3.70 -10.74 0.69
N GLN A 153 4.66 -10.02 0.09
CA GLN A 153 6.09 -10.12 0.38
C GLN A 153 6.55 -9.15 1.47
N GLY A 154 5.83 -8.04 1.65
CA GLY A 154 6.13 -6.99 2.62
C GLY A 154 6.78 -5.77 1.99
N PHE A 155 6.28 -4.59 2.35
CA PHE A 155 6.79 -3.34 1.81
C PHE A 155 8.19 -3.02 2.36
N PRO A 156 9.14 -2.58 1.51
CA PRO A 156 10.55 -2.45 1.90
C PRO A 156 10.84 -1.24 2.80
N SER A 157 10.04 -0.17 2.73
CA SER A 157 10.19 1.01 3.59
C SER A 157 8.85 1.48 4.16
N PRO A 158 8.33 0.81 5.21
CA PRO A 158 7.08 1.19 5.84
C PRO A 158 7.20 2.51 6.61
N LYS A 159 6.12 3.28 6.65
CA LYS A 159 5.98 4.43 7.58
C LYS A 159 5.96 3.92 9.03
N SER A 160 6.18 4.83 9.99
CA SER A 160 6.18 4.47 11.41
C SER A 160 4.84 3.88 11.86
N ALA A 161 4.86 3.01 12.87
CA ALA A 161 3.65 2.44 13.44
C ALA A 161 2.67 3.52 13.93
N LEU A 162 3.18 4.63 14.48
CA LEU A 162 2.35 5.76 14.87
C LEU A 162 1.58 6.35 13.67
N PHE A 163 2.26 6.56 12.54
CA PHE A 163 1.63 7.08 11.33
C PHE A 163 0.56 6.11 10.81
N GLN A 164 0.91 4.82 10.69
CA GLN A 164 0.01 3.79 10.20
C GLN A 164 -1.27 3.67 11.04
N ASN A 165 -1.14 3.72 12.37
CA ASN A 165 -2.28 3.63 13.29
C ASN A 165 -3.06 4.94 13.48
N THR A 166 -2.64 6.04 12.85
CA THR A 166 -3.31 7.35 12.95
C THR A 166 -3.70 7.88 11.58
N LEU A 167 -2.87 8.73 10.97
CA LEU A 167 -3.14 9.38 9.68
C LEU A 167 -3.32 8.36 8.56
N GLY A 168 -2.52 7.29 8.54
CA GLY A 168 -2.63 6.20 7.57
C GLY A 168 -3.99 5.51 7.62
N ALA A 169 -4.38 5.01 8.79
CA ALA A 169 -5.68 4.37 8.99
C ALA A 169 -6.86 5.34 8.74
N ALA A 170 -6.75 6.60 9.17
CA ALA A 170 -7.75 7.61 8.84
C ALA A 170 -7.85 7.82 7.33
N ALA A 171 -6.71 7.77 6.63
CA ALA A 171 -6.70 7.99 5.20
C ALA A 171 -7.36 6.88 4.41
N PHE A 172 -7.03 5.65 4.74
CA PHE A 172 -7.68 4.49 4.18
C PHE A 172 -9.20 4.56 4.37
N LYS A 173 -9.68 4.92 5.58
CA LYS A 173 -11.13 5.08 5.84
C LYS A 173 -11.78 6.11 4.94
N VAL A 174 -11.16 7.28 4.76
CA VAL A 174 -11.68 8.34 3.88
C VAL A 174 -11.76 7.85 2.43
N PHE A 175 -10.72 7.20 1.93
CA PHE A 175 -10.69 6.66 0.57
C PHE A 175 -11.74 5.56 0.37
N THR A 176 -11.86 4.63 1.31
CA THR A 176 -12.89 3.59 1.33
C THR A 176 -14.30 4.18 1.30
N LEU A 177 -14.59 5.19 2.13
CA LEU A 177 -15.91 5.86 2.15
C LEU A 177 -16.20 6.59 0.84
N ARG A 178 -15.16 7.15 0.20
CA ARG A 178 -15.25 7.82 -1.09
C ARG A 178 -15.32 6.83 -2.27
N GLY A 179 -14.93 5.57 -2.07
CA GLY A 179 -14.72 4.58 -3.13
C GLY A 179 -13.54 4.90 -4.05
N ARG A 180 -12.69 5.87 -3.69
CA ARG A 180 -11.56 6.29 -4.53
C ARG A 180 -10.42 6.82 -3.68
N MET A 181 -9.21 6.32 -3.94
CA MET A 181 -7.98 6.92 -3.44
C MET A 181 -7.42 7.92 -4.44
N SER A 182 -6.61 8.86 -3.97
CA SER A 182 -5.77 9.66 -4.84
C SER A 182 -4.41 9.84 -4.21
N HIS A 183 -3.38 9.66 -5.02
CA HIS A 183 -1.99 9.86 -4.68
C HIS A 183 -1.23 10.27 -5.94
N ASN A 184 -0.01 10.76 -5.79
CA ASN A 184 0.80 11.23 -6.90
C ASN A 184 1.10 10.07 -7.86
N LEU A 185 0.63 10.17 -9.11
CA LEU A 185 0.78 9.10 -10.10
C LEU A 185 2.23 8.86 -10.54
N ALA A 186 3.17 9.72 -10.15
CA ALA A 186 4.61 9.53 -10.36
C ALA A 186 5.37 9.13 -9.08
N GLU A 187 4.67 8.81 -7.98
CA GLU A 187 5.29 8.42 -6.71
C GLU A 187 5.58 6.91 -6.66
N PRO A 188 6.86 6.49 -6.66
CA PRO A 188 7.20 5.08 -6.52
C PRO A 188 6.87 4.56 -5.12
N ILE A 189 6.73 3.24 -4.98
CA ILE A 189 6.59 2.61 -3.68
C ILE A 189 7.91 2.81 -2.89
N PRO A 190 7.86 3.34 -1.65
CA PRO A 190 9.07 3.63 -0.88
C PRO A 190 9.96 2.39 -0.70
N GLY A 191 11.20 2.48 -1.21
CA GLY A 191 12.20 1.40 -1.13
C GLY A 191 12.04 0.26 -2.14
N ALA A 192 11.01 0.27 -2.98
CA ALA A 192 10.87 -0.70 -4.06
C ALA A 192 11.89 -0.44 -5.18
N PRO A 193 12.26 -1.46 -5.99
CA PRO A 193 13.02 -1.23 -7.21
C PRO A 193 12.36 -0.16 -8.07
N ALA A 194 13.16 0.79 -8.53
CA ALA A 194 12.69 1.86 -9.41
C ALA A 194 12.08 1.27 -10.69
N LEU A 195 11.04 1.92 -11.20
CA LEU A 195 10.45 1.55 -12.48
C LEU A 195 11.49 1.82 -13.57
N ASP A 196 11.90 0.76 -14.27
CA ASP A 196 12.90 0.88 -15.33
C ASP A 196 12.32 1.72 -16.49
N ALA A 197 13.05 2.75 -16.91
CA ALA A 197 12.73 3.58 -18.06
C ALA A 197 12.69 2.78 -19.37
N GLN A 198 13.36 1.62 -19.41
CA GLN A 198 13.34 0.69 -20.54
C GLN A 198 12.15 -0.28 -20.52
N THR A 199 11.30 -0.22 -19.49
CA THR A 199 10.04 -0.97 -19.45
C THR A 199 9.11 -0.46 -20.54
N THR A 200 9.18 -1.11 -21.70
CA THR A 200 8.50 -0.68 -22.93
C THR A 200 7.49 -1.71 -23.45
N ASP A 201 7.52 -2.96 -22.96
CA ASP A 201 6.60 -4.02 -23.38
C ASP A 201 5.35 -4.07 -22.46
N PRO A 202 4.17 -3.61 -22.94
CA PRO A 202 2.94 -3.68 -22.17
C PRO A 202 2.44 -5.11 -21.96
N SER A 203 2.77 -6.05 -22.86
CA SER A 203 2.31 -7.43 -22.76
C SER A 203 2.95 -8.13 -21.56
N ALA A 204 4.27 -8.01 -21.42
CA ALA A 204 4.99 -8.52 -20.25
C ALA A 204 4.53 -7.84 -18.95
N ALA A 205 4.33 -6.51 -18.96
CA ALA A 205 3.86 -5.76 -17.80
C ALA A 205 2.44 -6.18 -17.38
N MET A 206 1.53 -6.39 -18.33
CA MET A 206 0.19 -6.89 -18.08
C MET A 206 0.20 -8.32 -17.54
N ALA A 207 1.05 -9.19 -18.11
CA ALA A 207 1.22 -10.55 -17.60
C ALA A 207 1.68 -10.58 -16.14
N ARG A 208 2.60 -9.69 -15.76
CA ARG A 208 3.03 -9.54 -14.35
C ARG A 208 1.88 -9.07 -13.45
N LEU A 209 1.09 -8.08 -13.88
CA LEU A 209 -0.07 -7.62 -13.11
C LEU A 209 -1.08 -8.74 -12.88
N ARG A 210 -1.42 -9.51 -13.93
CA ARG A 210 -2.29 -10.69 -13.81
C ARG A 210 -1.74 -11.69 -12.80
N GLN A 211 -0.45 -11.99 -12.87
CA GLN A 211 0.19 -12.93 -11.95
C GLN A 211 0.11 -12.43 -10.51
N ALA A 212 0.40 -11.15 -10.25
CA ALA A 212 0.31 -10.57 -8.91
C ALA A 212 -1.13 -10.67 -8.34
N VAL A 213 -2.15 -10.40 -9.16
CA VAL A 213 -3.56 -10.56 -8.76
C VAL A 213 -3.91 -12.01 -8.47
N GLN A 214 -3.44 -12.95 -9.31
CA GLN A 214 -3.65 -14.38 -9.12
C GLN A 214 -2.98 -14.89 -7.84
N ASP A 215 -1.72 -14.53 -7.61
CA ASP A 215 -0.96 -14.88 -6.41
C ASP A 215 -1.66 -14.32 -5.16
N PHE A 216 -2.14 -13.07 -5.22
CA PHE A 216 -2.91 -12.48 -4.14
C PHE A 216 -4.21 -13.24 -3.86
N ALA A 217 -4.95 -13.64 -4.89
CA ALA A 217 -6.19 -14.40 -4.75
C ALA A 217 -5.97 -15.80 -4.16
N LEU A 218 -4.86 -16.46 -4.51
CA LEU A 218 -4.52 -17.81 -4.06
C LEU A 218 -3.83 -17.83 -2.69
N HIS A 219 -3.29 -16.71 -2.22
CA HIS A 219 -2.58 -16.65 -0.94
C HIS A 219 -3.50 -16.93 0.25
N THR A 220 -3.19 -17.95 1.03
CA THR A 220 -3.97 -18.31 2.23
C THR A 220 -3.29 -17.89 3.53
N GLY A 221 -2.05 -17.40 3.46
CA GLY A 221 -1.28 -16.94 4.60
C GLY A 221 -1.68 -15.54 5.08
N ALA A 222 -1.02 -15.09 6.15
CA ALA A 222 -1.13 -13.70 6.59
C ALA A 222 -0.62 -12.75 5.50
N LEU A 223 -1.33 -11.64 5.31
CA LEU A 223 -0.89 -10.53 4.47
C LEU A 223 0.04 -9.62 5.27
N GLN A 224 0.99 -9.01 4.58
CA GLN A 224 1.93 -8.08 5.20
C GLN A 224 1.26 -6.72 5.43
N PRO A 225 1.67 -5.92 6.44
CA PRO A 225 1.14 -4.59 6.65
C PRO A 225 1.40 -3.66 5.46
N HIS A 226 0.42 -2.82 5.11
CA HIS A 226 0.56 -1.81 4.08
C HIS A 226 1.52 -0.71 4.56
N PHE A 227 2.44 -0.26 3.71
CA PHE A 227 3.48 0.70 4.10
C PHE A 227 2.92 1.98 4.76
N ALA A 228 1.76 2.46 4.29
CA ALA A 228 1.09 3.65 4.82
C ALA A 228 -0.09 3.36 5.76
N TYR A 229 -0.84 2.26 5.56
CA TYR A 229 -2.12 2.02 6.24
C TYR A 229 -2.01 1.04 7.41
N GLY A 230 -0.86 0.37 7.56
CA GLY A 230 -0.67 -0.66 8.58
C GLY A 230 -1.37 -1.96 8.21
N ALA A 231 -1.73 -2.76 9.21
CA ALA A 231 -2.39 -4.04 9.01
C ALA A 231 -3.77 -3.86 8.37
N LEU A 232 -4.01 -4.57 7.27
CA LEU A 232 -5.30 -4.61 6.58
C LEU A 232 -5.79 -6.05 6.49
N THR A 233 -7.10 -6.25 6.56
CA THR A 233 -7.71 -7.53 6.23
C THR A 233 -7.63 -7.78 4.71
N ARG A 234 -7.86 -9.02 4.28
CA ARG A 234 -7.93 -9.38 2.86
C ARG A 234 -8.94 -8.50 2.09
N ALA A 235 -10.17 -8.34 2.61
CA ALA A 235 -11.19 -7.51 1.99
C ALA A 235 -10.78 -6.03 1.91
N GLN A 236 -10.06 -5.52 2.92
CA GLN A 236 -9.51 -4.16 2.88
C GLN A 236 -8.40 -4.03 1.84
N TYR A 237 -7.55 -5.04 1.69
CA TYR A 237 -6.53 -5.08 0.64
C TYR A 237 -7.14 -5.15 -0.76
N GLU A 238 -8.18 -5.97 -0.97
CA GLU A 238 -8.92 -6.02 -2.24
C GLU A 238 -9.46 -4.64 -2.61
N GLN A 239 -10.06 -3.94 -1.65
CA GLN A 239 -10.53 -2.58 -1.86
C GLN A 239 -9.38 -1.59 -2.11
N ALA A 240 -8.28 -1.69 -1.36
CA ALA A 240 -7.10 -0.85 -1.56
C ALA A 240 -6.53 -1.01 -2.96
N HIS A 241 -6.38 -2.25 -3.43
CA HIS A 241 -5.89 -2.56 -4.78
C HIS A 241 -6.85 -2.08 -5.85
N ALA A 242 -8.17 -2.29 -5.70
CA ALA A 242 -9.17 -1.79 -6.64
C ALA A 242 -9.11 -0.26 -6.77
N MET A 243 -9.03 0.46 -5.65
CA MET A 243 -8.89 1.92 -5.64
C MET A 243 -7.55 2.39 -6.22
N HIS A 244 -6.46 1.67 -5.96
CA HIS A 244 -5.13 1.99 -6.48
C HIS A 244 -5.08 1.85 -7.99
N LEU A 245 -5.55 0.72 -8.52
CA LEU A 245 -5.70 0.51 -9.96
C LEU A 245 -6.63 1.60 -10.53
N ALA A 246 -7.79 1.87 -9.92
CA ALA A 246 -8.69 2.91 -10.40
C ALA A 246 -8.00 4.28 -10.55
N ASN A 247 -7.19 4.68 -9.56
CA ASN A 247 -6.45 5.95 -9.60
C ASN A 247 -5.45 6.00 -10.76
N HIS A 248 -4.67 4.92 -10.96
CA HIS A 248 -3.68 4.86 -12.04
C HIS A 248 -4.33 4.73 -13.43
N LEU A 249 -5.30 3.85 -13.59
CA LEU A 249 -6.01 3.62 -14.86
C LEU A 249 -6.79 4.86 -15.31
N SER A 250 -7.19 5.73 -14.36
CA SER A 250 -7.88 6.98 -14.68
C SER A 250 -7.02 7.94 -15.51
N ALA A 251 -5.69 7.81 -15.50
CA ALA A 251 -4.79 8.62 -16.31
C ALA A 251 -4.62 8.11 -17.75
N PHE A 252 -5.33 7.05 -18.14
CA PHE A 252 -5.24 6.45 -19.46
C PHE A 252 -6.60 6.32 -20.12
N ASP A 253 -6.61 6.48 -21.44
CA ASP A 253 -7.76 6.19 -22.28
C ASP A 253 -7.36 5.25 -23.42
N GLY A 254 -8.32 4.56 -24.01
CA GLY A 254 -8.11 3.58 -25.07
C GLY A 254 -8.91 3.92 -26.30
N ARG A 255 -8.25 4.03 -27.47
CA ARG A 255 -8.93 4.14 -28.76
C ARG A 255 -9.12 2.74 -29.36
N GLY A 256 -10.35 2.47 -29.81
CA GLY A 256 -10.71 1.27 -30.57
C GLY A 256 -10.39 1.41 -32.05
#